data_AF-A0A7Y2SNU4-F1
#
_entry.id   AF-A0A7Y2SNU4-F1
#
_cell.length_a   1.000
_cell.length_b   1.000
_cell.length_c   1.000
_cell.angle_alpha   90.00
_cell.angle_beta   90.00
_cell.angle_gamma   90.00
#
_symmetry.space_group_name_H-M   'P 1'
#
loop_
_entity.id
_entity.type
_entity.pdbx_description
1 polymer ?
#
loop_
_entity_poly.entity_id
_entity_poly.type
_entity_poly.pdbx_seq_one_letter_code
_entity_poly.pdbx_strand_id
1 'polypeptide(L)'
;MAEQLPTPLTDLRRRAPVARAVIRDAMAELVGVVELKYDFYREWNGCWQVRVKLSGAASGEIAFTLLDTPGGGMLAMPRPFPARWRAVGIPATDGTRWSLDESGNLVRVAV
;
A
#
# COMPACT_ATOMS: atom_id res chain seq x y z
N MET A 1 14.81 -21.09 -2.74
CA MET A 1 14.04 -20.62 -1.56
C MET A 1 12.73 -20.05 -2.09
N ALA A 2 11.58 -20.46 -1.55
CA ALA A 2 10.31 -19.86 -1.94
C ALA A 2 10.31 -18.40 -1.52
N GLU A 3 9.96 -17.49 -2.45
CA GLU A 3 9.86 -16.07 -2.14
C GLU A 3 8.70 -15.88 -1.14
N GLN A 4 9.02 -15.35 0.04
CA GLN A 4 7.99 -15.08 1.05
C GLN A 4 7.13 -13.90 0.59
N LEU A 5 5.81 -14.08 0.62
CA LEU A 5 4.86 -13.04 0.25
C LEU A 5 4.51 -12.16 1.46
N PRO A 6 4.20 -10.87 1.25
CA PRO A 6 3.64 -10.03 2.28
C PRO A 6 2.38 -10.61 2.88
N THR A 7 2.22 -10.50 4.20
CA THR A 7 1.09 -11.05 4.95
C THR A 7 0.22 -9.94 5.52
N PRO A 8 -1.06 -10.18 5.82
CA PRO A 8 -1.90 -9.18 6.45
C PRO A 8 -1.33 -8.59 7.74
N LEU A 9 -1.30 -7.25 7.81
CA LEU A 9 -0.99 -6.55 9.06
C LEU A 9 -2.12 -6.80 10.07
N THR A 10 -1.78 -7.31 11.26
CA THR A 10 -2.76 -7.61 12.32
C THR A 10 -2.72 -6.61 13.48
N ASP A 11 -1.57 -6.02 13.78
CA ASP A 11 -1.41 -4.99 14.83
C ASP A 11 -0.98 -3.62 14.24
N LEU A 12 -1.89 -2.65 14.33
CA LEU A 12 -1.69 -1.28 13.84
C LEU A 12 -1.27 -0.30 14.95
N ARG A 13 -1.32 -0.67 16.24
CA ARG A 13 -1.29 0.28 17.39
C ARG A 13 -0.11 1.26 17.35
N ARG A 14 1.07 0.80 16.92
CA ARG A 14 2.28 1.63 16.81
C ARG A 14 2.69 1.92 15.37
N ARG A 15 1.93 1.42 14.40
CA ARG A 15 2.30 1.41 12.98
C ARG A 15 1.41 2.32 12.12
N ALA A 16 0.38 2.94 12.69
CA ALA A 16 -0.42 3.94 11.99
C ALA A 16 0.41 5.11 11.40
N PRO A 17 1.44 5.67 12.09
CA PRO A 17 2.29 6.69 11.49
C PRO A 17 3.09 6.18 10.28
N VAL A 18 3.57 4.93 10.36
CA VAL A 18 4.28 4.27 9.26
C VAL A 18 3.35 4.05 8.06
N ALA A 19 2.12 3.61 8.31
CA ALA A 19 1.09 3.46 7.29
C ALA A 19 0.79 4.78 6.57
N ARG A 20 0.65 5.89 7.31
CA ARG A 20 0.46 7.22 6.70
C ARG A 20 1.65 7.64 5.85
N ALA A 21 2.87 7.41 6.32
CA ALA A 21 4.09 7.76 5.59
C ALA A 21 4.21 6.98 4.28
N VAL A 22 4.09 5.64 4.33
CA VAL A 22 4.20 4.81 3.12
C VAL A 22 3.10 5.11 2.11
N ILE A 23 1.86 5.36 2.56
CA ILE A 23 0.77 5.74 1.65
C ILE A 23 1.02 7.12 1.04
N ARG A 24 1.44 8.10 1.84
CA ARG A 24 1.78 9.44 1.33
C ARG A 24 2.85 9.36 0.25
N ASP A 25 3.92 8.62 0.50
CA ASP A 25 5.05 8.54 -0.41
C ASP A 25 4.65 7.79 -1.70
N ALA A 26 3.87 6.71 -1.59
CA ALA A 26 3.29 6.03 -2.75
C ALA A 26 2.37 6.95 -3.57
N MET A 27 1.48 7.70 -2.92
CA MET A 27 0.58 8.65 -3.60
C MET A 27 1.35 9.80 -4.24
N ALA A 28 2.41 10.29 -3.61
CA ALA A 28 3.28 11.31 -4.19
C ALA A 28 3.95 10.83 -5.48
N GLU A 29 4.37 9.57 -5.56
CA GLU A 29 4.91 8.96 -6.81
C GLU A 29 3.83 8.89 -7.91
N LEU A 30 2.57 8.62 -7.52
CA LEU A 30 1.46 8.42 -8.46
C LEU A 30 0.85 9.72 -8.99
N VAL A 31 0.58 10.70 -8.12
CA VAL A 31 -0.19 11.91 -8.46
C VAL A 31 0.47 13.21 -8.02
N GLY A 32 1.67 13.14 -7.43
CA GLY A 32 2.36 14.31 -6.87
C GLY A 32 1.88 14.68 -5.46
N VAL A 33 2.33 15.83 -4.96
CA VAL A 33 2.01 16.29 -3.60
C VAL A 33 0.52 16.67 -3.52
N VAL A 34 -0.21 15.97 -2.66
CA VAL A 34 -1.66 16.11 -2.48
C VAL A 34 -2.01 16.12 -0.99
N GLU A 35 -3.14 16.73 -0.65
CA GLU A 35 -3.69 16.64 0.70
C GLU A 35 -4.42 15.31 0.88
N LEU A 36 -4.06 14.58 1.95
CA LEU A 36 -4.55 13.24 2.23
C LEU A 36 -5.24 13.19 3.59
N LYS A 37 -6.47 12.68 3.61
CA LYS A 37 -7.20 12.31 4.84
C LYS A 37 -7.27 10.79 4.94
N TYR A 38 -6.94 10.26 6.12
CA TYR A 38 -6.83 8.83 6.37
C TYR A 38 -7.91 8.36 7.34
N ASP A 39 -8.62 7.31 6.95
CA ASP A 39 -9.58 6.60 7.78
C ASP A 39 -9.14 5.14 7.90
N PHE A 40 -8.87 4.69 9.13
CA PHE A 40 -8.37 3.35 9.41
C PHE A 40 -9.52 2.49 9.94
N TYR A 41 -9.71 1.33 9.33
CA TYR A 41 -10.70 0.37 9.79
C TYR A 41 -10.18 -1.06 9.63
N ARG A 42 -10.75 -1.94 10.45
CA ARG A 42 -10.43 -3.37 10.45
C ARG A 42 -11.49 -4.11 9.66
N GLU A 43 -11.05 -4.88 8.66
CA GLU A 43 -11.94 -5.76 7.90
C GLU A 43 -12.30 -7.01 8.73
N TRP A 44 -13.41 -7.66 8.36
CA TRP A 44 -13.92 -8.87 9.04
C TRP A 44 -12.92 -10.04 9.03
N ASN A 45 -12.06 -10.11 8.01
CA ASN A 45 -10.99 -11.09 7.88
C ASN A 45 -9.76 -10.76 8.76
N GLY A 46 -9.83 -9.70 9.56
CA GLY A 46 -8.78 -9.27 10.48
C GLY A 46 -7.72 -8.35 9.87
N CYS A 47 -7.73 -8.11 8.56
CA CYS A 47 -6.80 -7.20 7.88
C CYS A 47 -7.09 -5.74 8.22
N TRP A 48 -6.05 -4.92 8.34
CA TRP A 48 -6.21 -3.47 8.39
C TRP A 48 -6.31 -2.88 6.99
N GLN A 49 -7.31 -2.01 6.82
CA GLN A 49 -7.47 -1.21 5.62
C GLN A 49 -7.46 0.28 5.98
N VAL A 50 -6.94 1.09 5.06
CA VAL A 50 -6.90 2.54 5.16
C VAL A 50 -7.59 3.13 3.96
N ARG A 51 -8.68 3.86 4.17
CA ARG A 51 -9.31 4.66 3.13
C ARG A 51 -8.69 6.03 3.12
N VAL A 52 -8.23 6.44 1.95
CA VAL A 52 -7.55 7.69 1.74
C VAL A 52 -8.33 8.55 0.78
N LYS A 53 -8.78 9.70 1.29
CA LYS A 53 -9.44 10.74 0.50
C LYS A 53 -8.40 11.77 0.09
N LEU A 54 -8.34 12.02 -1.21
CA LEU A 54 -7.50 13.02 -1.83
C LEU A 54 -8.31 14.27 -2.09
N SER A 55 -7.74 15.43 -1.77
CA SER A 55 -8.31 16.74 -2.05
C SER A 55 -7.30 17.60 -2.82
N GLY A 56 -7.77 18.45 -3.74
CA GLY A 56 -6.93 19.29 -4.59
C GLY A 56 -7.24 19.11 -6.09
N ALA A 57 -6.21 19.25 -6.93
CA ALA A 57 -6.32 19.16 -8.40
C ALA A 57 -6.75 17.77 -8.90
N ALA A 58 -6.44 16.72 -8.15
CA ALA A 58 -6.95 15.37 -8.33
C ALA A 58 -7.74 14.97 -7.07
N SER A 59 -9.07 15.06 -7.16
CA SER A 59 -9.97 14.62 -6.09
C SER A 59 -10.37 13.17 -6.28
N GLY A 60 -10.36 12.39 -5.21
CA GLY A 60 -10.76 10.98 -5.29
C GLY A 60 -10.65 10.25 -3.96
N GLU A 61 -11.00 8.97 -3.99
CA GLU A 61 -10.86 8.07 -2.85
C GLU A 61 -10.20 6.78 -3.34
N ILE A 62 -9.24 6.28 -2.56
CA ILE A 62 -8.61 4.99 -2.78
C ILE A 62 -8.42 4.31 -1.43
N ALA A 63 -8.58 2.99 -1.39
CA ALA A 63 -8.35 2.23 -0.17
C ALA A 63 -7.06 1.41 -0.29
N PHE A 64 -6.38 1.20 0.84
CA PHE A 64 -5.14 0.44 0.93
C PHE A 64 -5.27 -0.66 1.96
N THR A 65 -4.96 -1.90 1.57
CA THR A 65 -4.77 -3.00 2.52
C THR A 65 -3.35 -2.96 3.05
N LEU A 66 -3.18 -2.97 4.37
CA LEU A 66 -1.86 -2.95 5.00
C LEU A 66 -1.32 -4.37 5.16
N LEU A 67 -0.11 -4.57 4.65
CA LEU A 67 0.60 -5.85 4.67
C LEU A 67 1.97 -5.68 5.33
N ASP A 68 2.38 -6.71 6.06
CA ASP A 68 3.73 -6.92 6.55
C ASP A 68 4.59 -7.52 5.46
N THR A 69 5.72 -6.90 5.15
CA THR A 69 6.68 -7.49 4.22
C THR A 69 7.59 -8.50 4.93
N PRO A 70 8.18 -9.47 4.21
CA PRO A 70 9.13 -10.41 4.80
C PRO A 70 10.35 -9.75 5.46
N GLY A 71 10.71 -8.55 4.99
CA GLY A 71 11.80 -7.73 5.57
C GLY A 71 11.42 -6.99 6.86
N GLY A 72 10.20 -7.18 7.38
CA GLY A 72 9.69 -6.46 8.56
C GLY A 72 9.21 -5.04 8.25
N GLY A 73 9.07 -4.70 6.98
CA GLY A 73 8.52 -3.44 6.50
C GLY A 73 6.99 -3.47 6.38
N MET A 74 6.45 -2.40 5.81
CA MET A 74 5.03 -2.27 5.52
C MET A 74 4.82 -2.00 4.03
N LEU A 75 3.86 -2.70 3.46
CA LEU A 75 3.32 -2.47 2.13
C LEU A 75 1.87 -1.99 2.28
N ALA A 76 1.52 -0.85 1.68
CA ALA A 76 0.15 -0.39 1.57
C ALA A 76 -0.38 -0.73 0.18
N MET A 77 -1.08 -1.85 0.04
CA MET A 77 -1.54 -2.35 -1.26
C MET A 77 -2.87 -1.68 -1.69
N PRO A 78 -2.92 -0.95 -2.82
CA PRO A 78 -4.10 -0.20 -3.26
C PRO A 78 -5.22 -1.10 -3.79
N ARG A 79 -6.46 -0.68 -3.55
CA ARG A 79 -7.69 -1.29 -4.07
C ARG A 79 -8.63 -0.21 -4.62
N PRO A 80 -8.99 -0.24 -5.93
CA PRO A 80 -8.40 -1.11 -6.97
C PRO A 80 -6.91 -0.80 -7.16
N PHE A 81 -6.18 -1.65 -7.89
CA PHE A 81 -4.73 -1.47 -8.13
C PHE A 81 -4.49 -0.66 -9.42
N PRO A 82 -4.05 0.63 -9.35
CA PRO A 82 -3.78 1.46 -10.53
C PRO A 82 -2.84 0.85 -11.56
N ALA A 83 -3.16 1.05 -12.86
CA ALA A 83 -2.35 0.58 -13.98
C ALA A 83 -0.90 1.10 -13.94
N ARG A 84 -0.70 2.34 -13.47
CA ARG A 84 0.65 2.91 -13.35
C ARG A 84 1.54 2.10 -12.39
N TRP A 85 1.01 1.69 -11.24
CA TRP A 85 1.75 0.82 -10.33
C TRP A 85 1.88 -0.62 -10.82
N ARG A 86 1.03 -1.09 -11.75
CA ARG A 86 1.26 -2.41 -12.37
C ARG A 86 2.59 -2.44 -13.12
N ALA A 87 2.97 -1.34 -13.77
CA ALA A 87 4.20 -1.23 -14.53
C ALA A 87 5.46 -1.04 -13.65
N VAL A 88 5.38 -0.23 -12.59
CA VAL A 88 6.56 0.19 -11.80
C VAL A 88 6.63 -0.41 -10.39
N GLY A 89 5.59 -1.12 -9.97
CA GLY A 89 5.40 -1.57 -8.59
C GLY A 89 5.06 -0.44 -7.63
N ILE A 90 4.55 -0.81 -6.46
CA ILE A 90 4.35 0.06 -5.32
C ILE A 90 5.48 -0.17 -4.30
N PRO A 91 6.12 0.88 -3.78
CA PRO A 91 7.17 0.75 -2.78
C PRO A 91 6.64 0.31 -1.41
N ALA A 92 7.44 -0.48 -0.71
CA ALA A 92 7.29 -0.80 0.71
C ALA A 92 8.41 -0.16 1.54
N THR A 93 8.21 -0.07 2.86
CA THR A 93 9.16 0.62 3.75
C THR A 93 10.48 -0.11 3.98
N ASP A 94 10.61 -1.37 3.55
CA ASP A 94 11.85 -2.15 3.59
C ASP A 94 12.70 -2.01 2.31
N GLY A 95 12.31 -1.08 1.42
CA GLY A 95 12.97 -0.85 0.13
C GLY A 95 12.57 -1.83 -0.97
N THR A 96 11.69 -2.79 -0.68
CA THR A 96 11.14 -3.68 -1.72
C THR A 96 10.04 -2.99 -2.53
N ARG A 97 9.82 -3.44 -3.76
CA ARG A 97 8.69 -3.03 -4.60
C ARG A 97 7.85 -4.24 -4.96
N TRP A 98 6.53 -4.05 -4.98
CA TRP A 98 5.57 -5.12 -5.25
C TRP A 98 4.58 -4.70 -6.33
N SER A 99 4.14 -5.64 -7.17
CA SER A 99 3.12 -5.42 -8.20
C SER A 99 2.17 -6.61 -8.27
N LEU A 100 1.17 -6.54 -9.15
CA LEU A 100 0.32 -7.66 -9.49
C LEU A 100 0.70 -8.17 -10.89
N ASP A 101 0.85 -9.48 -11.03
CA ASP A 101 0.99 -10.13 -12.34
C ASP A 101 -0.34 -10.11 -13.12
N GLU A 102 -0.34 -10.64 -14.35
CA GLU A 102 -1.54 -10.73 -15.20
C GLU A 102 -2.66 -11.56 -14.57
N SER A 103 -2.32 -12.50 -13.69
CA SER A 103 -3.25 -13.34 -12.94
C SER A 103 -3.76 -12.68 -11.65
N GLY A 104 -3.24 -11.50 -11.30
CA GLY A 104 -3.58 -10.78 -10.07
C GLY A 104 -2.82 -11.28 -8.84
N ASN A 105 -1.77 -12.08 -9.00
CA ASN A 105 -0.92 -12.51 -7.89
C ASN A 105 0.09 -11.42 -7.54
N LEU A 106 0.34 -11.28 -6.24
CA LEU A 106 1.34 -10.35 -5.73
C LEU A 106 2.74 -10.87 -6.05
N VAL A 107 3.53 -10.07 -6.77
CA VAL A 107 4.89 -10.40 -7.21
C VAL A 107 5.85 -9.28 -6.83
N ARG A 108 7.09 -9.63 -6.46
CA ARG A 108 8.14 -8.65 -6.20
C ARG A 108 8.70 -8.13 -7.52
N VAL A 109 8.95 -6.82 -7.58
CA VAL A 109 9.56 -6.16 -8.75
C VAL A 109 11.02 -5.87 -8.42
N ALA A 110 11.93 -6.25 -9.33
CA ALA A 110 13.34 -5.86 -9.24
C ALA A 110 13.48 -4.36 -9.56
N VAL A 111 14.21 -3.64 -8.71
CA VAL A 111 14.51 -2.21 -8.88
C VAL A 111 15.90 -2.06 -9.49
#